data_AF-A0A8T4M5E8-F1
#
_entry.id   AF-A0A8T4M5E8-F1
#
_cell.length_a   1.000
_cell.length_b   1.000
_cell.length_c   1.000
_cell.angle_alpha   90.00
_cell.angle_beta   90.00
_cell.angle_gamma   90.00
#
_symmetry.space_group_name_H-M   'P 1'
#
loop_
_entity.id
_entity.type
_entity.pdbx_description
1 polymer ?
#
loop_
_entity_poly.entity_id
_entity_poly.type
_entity_poly.pdbx_seq_one_letter_code
_entity_poly.pdbx_strand_id
1 'polypeptide(L)'
;MKNTLSRQKTEKETSIATKDNRKESLVDTLGVVSYSLIVGAVTDYSAGLRGIGVLASRLYGTAINLPTGAPYGKWRNFIYKKTKTTNESSKLRKSLVELAAFNTFQVPLYVTVIGVGSLVSNLISSEEFKIDFDKVIKGAEHLAIISPLIGPTLGLYTEGLRKLFGLKSVPRKARESLEEELQ
;
A
#
# COMPACT_ATOMS: atom_id res chain seq x y z
N MET A 1 -11.52 23.88 37.93
CA MET A 1 -11.46 22.39 37.94
C MET A 1 -12.01 21.71 36.69
N LYS A 2 -13.22 22.04 36.19
CA LYS A 2 -13.77 21.42 34.96
C LYS A 2 -12.89 21.58 33.70
N ASN A 3 -12.21 22.72 33.55
CA ASN A 3 -11.39 23.04 32.37
C ASN A 3 -10.04 22.28 32.30
N THR A 4 -9.54 21.79 33.45
CA THR A 4 -8.30 21.01 33.53
C THR A 4 -8.54 19.53 33.22
N LEU A 5 -9.69 19.01 33.69
CA LEU A 5 -10.12 17.63 33.43
C LEU A 5 -10.51 17.39 31.97
N SER A 6 -11.20 18.35 31.32
CA SER A 6 -11.49 18.29 29.88
C SER A 6 -10.20 18.29 29.05
N ARG A 7 -9.26 19.17 29.38
CA ARG A 7 -7.97 19.27 28.70
C ARG A 7 -7.12 18.01 28.84
N GLN A 8 -7.02 17.44 30.06
CA GLN A 8 -6.31 16.17 30.29
C GLN A 8 -6.95 14.99 29.54
N LYS A 9 -8.28 14.97 29.41
CA LYS A 9 -9.00 13.95 28.63
C LYS A 9 -8.68 14.09 27.13
N THR A 10 -8.76 15.30 26.58
CA THR A 10 -8.42 15.58 25.17
C THR A 10 -6.95 15.27 24.86
N GLU A 11 -6.02 15.64 25.73
CA GLU A 11 -4.59 15.35 25.56
C GLU A 11 -4.32 13.83 25.58
N LYS A 12 -4.99 13.09 26.47
CA LYS A 12 -4.89 11.63 26.56
C LYS A 12 -5.49 10.94 25.33
N GLU A 13 -6.67 11.36 24.87
CA GLU A 13 -7.31 10.85 23.65
C GLU A 13 -6.47 11.11 22.40
N THR A 14 -5.89 12.32 22.28
CA THR A 14 -5.01 12.69 21.17
C THR A 14 -3.72 11.86 21.17
N SER A 15 -3.13 11.63 22.35
CA SER A 15 -1.93 10.80 22.52
C SER A 15 -2.18 9.33 22.13
N ILE A 16 -3.30 8.77 22.57
CA ILE A 16 -3.70 7.39 22.23
C ILE A 16 -3.98 7.27 20.73
N ALA A 17 -4.73 8.20 20.14
CA ALA A 17 -5.02 8.21 18.70
C ALA A 17 -3.73 8.33 17.86
N THR A 18 -2.78 9.16 18.30
CA THR A 18 -1.48 9.32 17.61
C THR A 18 -0.65 8.04 17.70
N LYS A 19 -0.66 7.35 18.84
CA LYS A 19 0.05 6.08 19.03
C LYS A 19 -0.54 4.96 18.18
N ASP A 20 -1.85 4.86 18.12
CA ASP A 20 -2.55 3.88 17.28
C ASP A 20 -2.30 4.13 15.78
N ASN A 21 -2.29 5.39 15.34
CA ASN A 21 -1.96 5.77 13.97
C ASN A 21 -0.51 5.42 13.58
N ARG A 22 0.45 5.55 14.50
CA ARG A 22 1.85 5.15 14.28
C ARG A 22 1.97 3.63 14.17
N LYS A 23 1.32 2.88 15.06
CA LYS A 23 1.30 1.42 15.02
C LYS A 23 0.69 0.91 13.72
N GLU A 24 -0.43 1.48 13.29
CA GLU A 24 -1.06 1.13 12.01
C GLU A 24 -0.14 1.40 10.83
N SER A 25 0.49 2.57 10.79
CA SER A 25 1.44 2.93 9.73
C SER A 25 2.61 1.93 9.65
N LEU A 26 3.16 1.51 10.80
CA LEU A 26 4.23 0.51 10.85
C LEU A 26 3.77 -0.86 10.36
N VAL A 27 2.58 -1.32 10.77
CA VAL A 27 2.04 -2.62 10.36
C VAL A 27 1.70 -2.63 8.86
N ASP A 28 1.19 -1.52 8.32
CA ASP A 28 0.93 -1.38 6.90
C ASP A 28 2.22 -1.41 6.07
N THR A 29 3.24 -0.65 6.49
CA THR A 29 4.56 -0.70 5.86
C THR A 29 5.16 -2.09 5.95
N LEU A 30 5.12 -2.72 7.12
CA LEU A 30 5.61 -4.09 7.31
C LEU A 30 4.88 -5.05 6.36
N GLY A 31 3.56 -4.91 6.20
CA GLY A 31 2.78 -5.77 5.33
C GLY A 31 3.14 -5.63 3.85
N VAL A 32 3.32 -4.40 3.36
CA VAL A 32 3.75 -4.19 1.97
C VAL A 32 5.17 -4.70 1.74
N VAL A 33 6.10 -4.41 2.65
CA VAL A 33 7.50 -4.85 2.54
C VAL A 33 7.61 -6.37 2.59
N SER A 34 7.05 -7.02 3.63
CA SER A 34 7.14 -8.48 3.78
C SER A 34 6.42 -9.24 2.67
N TYR A 35 5.26 -8.77 2.22
CA TYR A 35 4.59 -9.34 1.06
C TYR A 35 5.46 -9.23 -0.20
N SER A 36 6.06 -8.06 -0.46
CA SER A 36 6.94 -7.83 -1.61
C SER A 36 8.20 -8.69 -1.58
N LEU A 37 8.75 -8.94 -0.39
CA LEU A 37 9.90 -9.82 -0.22
C LEU A 37 9.55 -11.27 -0.55
N ILE A 38 8.35 -11.73 -0.20
CA ILE A 38 7.92 -13.11 -0.45
C ILE A 38 7.43 -13.25 -1.90
N VAL A 39 6.30 -12.62 -2.22
CA VAL A 39 5.63 -12.78 -3.52
C VAL A 39 6.48 -12.19 -4.62
N GLY A 40 7.10 -11.04 -4.37
CA GLY A 40 7.94 -10.40 -5.38
C GLY A 40 9.26 -11.14 -5.62
N ALA A 41 9.85 -11.84 -4.64
CA ALA A 41 11.00 -12.70 -4.92
C ALA A 41 10.61 -13.92 -5.77
N VAL A 42 9.42 -14.48 -5.53
CA VAL A 42 8.86 -15.56 -6.36
C VAL A 42 8.60 -15.06 -7.79
N THR A 43 8.04 -13.86 -7.94
CA THR A 43 7.83 -13.23 -9.25
C THR A 43 9.15 -12.98 -9.96
N ASP A 44 10.16 -12.43 -9.27
CA ASP A 44 11.50 -12.19 -9.84
C ASP A 44 12.13 -13.50 -10.32
N TYR A 45 12.04 -14.56 -9.51
CA TYR A 45 12.54 -15.87 -9.89
C TYR A 45 11.79 -16.43 -11.11
N SER A 46 10.48 -16.25 -11.15
CA SER A 46 9.65 -16.67 -12.30
C SER A 46 9.97 -15.87 -13.57
N ALA A 47 10.39 -14.61 -13.41
CA ALA A 47 10.87 -13.74 -14.49
C ALA A 47 12.33 -14.03 -14.91
N GLY A 48 12.97 -15.06 -14.32
CA GLY A 48 14.32 -15.49 -14.69
C GLY A 48 15.44 -14.84 -13.90
N LEU A 49 15.16 -13.94 -12.94
CA LEU A 49 16.20 -13.42 -12.05
C LEU A 49 16.70 -14.54 -11.14
N ARG A 50 18.00 -14.53 -10.84
CA ARG A 50 18.66 -15.53 -9.97
C ARG A 50 19.60 -14.84 -9.00
N GLY A 51 19.79 -15.45 -7.81
CA GLY A 51 20.77 -15.04 -6.82
C GLY A 51 20.80 -13.52 -6.56
N ILE A 52 21.91 -12.89 -6.92
CA ILE A 52 22.14 -11.45 -6.71
C ILE A 52 21.12 -10.55 -7.43
N GLY A 53 20.59 -10.99 -8.58
CA GLY A 53 19.58 -10.23 -9.32
C GLY A 53 18.28 -10.10 -8.54
N VAL A 54 17.82 -11.19 -7.92
CA VAL A 54 16.66 -11.18 -7.02
C VAL A 54 16.94 -10.29 -5.81
N LEU A 55 18.12 -10.41 -5.20
CA LEU A 55 18.50 -9.58 -4.04
C LEU A 55 18.48 -8.09 -4.40
N ALA A 56 19.10 -7.69 -5.51
CA ALA A 56 19.14 -6.30 -5.96
C ALA A 56 17.73 -5.75 -6.23
N SER A 57 16.90 -6.51 -6.94
CA SER A 57 15.50 -6.16 -7.20
C SER A 57 14.70 -5.99 -5.89
N ARG A 58 14.85 -6.90 -4.93
CA ARG A 58 14.15 -6.84 -3.65
C ARG A 58 14.66 -5.70 -2.76
N LEU A 59 15.96 -5.41 -2.76
CA LEU A 59 16.52 -4.25 -2.05
C LEU A 59 15.95 -2.94 -2.61
N TYR A 60 15.94 -2.80 -3.94
CA TYR A 60 15.35 -1.64 -4.60
C TYR A 60 13.85 -1.52 -4.29
N GLY A 61 13.09 -2.59 -4.47
CA GLY A 61 11.67 -2.62 -4.14
C GLY A 61 11.38 -2.29 -2.67
N THR A 62 12.23 -2.77 -1.75
CA THR A 62 12.11 -2.46 -0.32
C THR A 62 12.38 -0.98 -0.05
N ALA A 63 13.38 -0.38 -0.70
CA ALA A 63 13.67 1.04 -0.58
C ALA A 63 12.48 1.91 -1.01
N ILE A 64 11.72 1.48 -2.02
CA ILE A 64 10.47 2.15 -2.44
C ILE A 64 9.31 1.84 -1.49
N ASN A 65 9.17 0.60 -1.02
CA ASN A 65 8.06 0.17 -0.18
C ASN A 65 8.08 0.76 1.23
N LEU A 66 9.26 1.00 1.80
CA LEU A 66 9.41 1.60 3.13
C LEU A 66 8.68 2.96 3.26
N PRO A 67 8.93 3.96 2.38
CA PRO A 67 8.23 5.24 2.45
C PRO A 67 6.77 5.17 1.95
N THR A 68 6.40 4.18 1.14
CA THR A 68 5.09 4.14 0.46
C THR A 68 4.07 3.22 1.12
N GLY A 69 4.50 2.29 1.97
CA GLY A 69 3.61 1.32 2.60
C GLY A 69 2.52 1.93 3.50
N ALA A 70 2.89 2.85 4.39
CA ALA A 70 1.93 3.57 5.23
C ALA A 70 1.00 4.48 4.42
N PRO A 71 1.48 5.29 3.43
CA PRO A 71 0.61 5.98 2.49
C PRO A 71 -0.38 5.06 1.77
N TYR A 72 0.07 3.88 1.31
CA TYR A 72 -0.81 2.90 0.67
C TYR A 72 -1.89 2.39 1.63
N GLY A 73 -1.54 2.07 2.88
CA GLY A 73 -2.51 1.66 3.91
C GLY A 73 -3.59 2.70 4.18
N LYS A 74 -3.21 3.99 4.21
CA LYS A 74 -4.15 5.12 4.31
C LYS A 74 -5.02 5.26 3.07
N TRP A 75 -4.44 5.13 1.87
CA TRP A 75 -5.18 5.16 0.61
C TRP A 75 -6.22 4.03 0.55
N ARG A 76 -5.83 2.82 0.94
CA ARG A 76 -6.71 1.66 1.04
C ARG A 76 -7.87 1.91 2.00
N ASN A 77 -7.60 2.44 3.20
CA ASN A 77 -8.64 2.86 4.14
C ASN A 77 -9.63 3.85 3.49
N PHE A 78 -9.12 4.86 2.78
CA PHE A 78 -9.94 5.85 2.08
C PHE A 78 -10.83 5.24 1.00
N ILE A 79 -10.28 4.35 0.15
CA ILE A 79 -11.05 3.71 -0.93
C ILE A 79 -12.17 2.83 -0.37
N TYR A 80 -11.93 2.10 0.72
CA TYR A 80 -12.98 1.34 1.40
C TYR A 80 -14.09 2.22 1.96
N LYS A 81 -13.73 3.35 2.60
CA LYS A 81 -14.70 4.33 3.09
C LYS A 81 -15.50 4.93 1.92
N LYS A 82 -14.82 5.41 0.88
CA LYS A 82 -15.42 6.03 -0.31
C LYS A 82 -16.39 5.10 -1.05
N THR A 83 -16.06 3.81 -1.12
CA THR A 83 -16.91 2.79 -1.75
C THR A 83 -17.95 2.19 -0.80
N LYS A 84 -18.02 2.66 0.46
CA LYS A 84 -18.89 2.13 1.51
C LYS A 84 -18.79 0.61 1.65
N THR A 85 -17.59 0.07 1.48
CA THR A 85 -17.34 -1.37 1.52
C THR A 85 -17.01 -1.77 2.95
N THR A 86 -17.85 -2.62 3.52
CA THR A 86 -17.80 -2.98 4.94
C THR A 86 -17.47 -4.45 5.16
N ASN A 87 -17.32 -4.87 6.41
CA ASN A 87 -17.17 -6.28 6.77
C ASN A 87 -18.36 -7.14 6.32
N GLU A 88 -19.54 -6.57 6.12
CA GLU A 88 -20.76 -7.25 5.65
C GLU A 88 -20.83 -7.37 4.12
N SER A 89 -19.97 -6.64 3.38
CA SER A 89 -19.89 -6.75 1.93
C SER A 89 -19.41 -8.13 1.46
N SER A 90 -19.86 -8.55 0.27
CA SER A 90 -19.45 -9.81 -0.35
C SER A 90 -17.94 -9.88 -0.58
N LYS A 91 -17.38 -11.10 -0.63
CA LYS A 91 -15.95 -11.31 -0.91
C LYS A 91 -15.54 -10.70 -2.24
N LEU A 92 -16.36 -10.85 -3.28
CA LEU A 92 -16.11 -10.28 -4.60
C LEU A 92 -16.01 -8.75 -4.55
N ARG A 93 -16.93 -8.08 -3.85
CA ARG A 93 -16.88 -6.61 -3.69
C ARG A 93 -15.59 -6.17 -3.00
N LYS A 94 -15.18 -6.84 -1.92
CA LYS A 94 -13.92 -6.56 -1.23
C LYS A 94 -12.73 -6.74 -2.18
N SER A 95 -12.66 -7.84 -2.91
CA SER A 95 -11.60 -8.09 -3.90
C SER A 95 -11.54 -7.02 -5.00
N LEU A 96 -12.67 -6.58 -5.53
CA LEU A 96 -12.71 -5.48 -6.51
C LEU A 96 -12.23 -4.16 -5.92
N VAL A 97 -12.57 -3.88 -4.67
CA VAL A 97 -12.12 -2.67 -3.96
C VAL A 97 -10.63 -2.73 -3.64
N GLU A 98 -10.09 -3.91 -3.29
CA GLU A 98 -8.64 -4.12 -3.17
C GLU A 98 -7.93 -3.89 -4.50
N LEU A 99 -8.46 -4.46 -5.59
CA LEU A 99 -7.92 -4.26 -6.93
C LEU A 99 -7.93 -2.78 -7.33
N ALA A 100 -9.02 -2.07 -7.04
CA ALA A 100 -9.13 -0.65 -7.29
C ALA A 100 -8.14 0.16 -6.44
N ALA A 101 -8.03 -0.12 -5.14
CA ALA A 101 -7.07 0.54 -4.25
C ALA A 101 -5.62 0.30 -4.69
N PHE A 102 -5.30 -0.92 -5.10
CA PHE A 102 -4.00 -1.28 -5.65
C PHE A 102 -3.72 -0.51 -6.94
N ASN A 103 -4.57 -0.62 -7.95
CA ASN A 103 -4.32 -0.01 -9.26
C ASN A 103 -4.27 1.52 -9.18
N THR A 104 -5.09 2.15 -8.36
CA THR A 104 -5.11 3.62 -8.24
C THR A 104 -3.93 4.20 -7.45
N PHE A 105 -3.14 3.36 -6.77
CA PHE A 105 -1.97 3.80 -6.02
C PHE A 105 -0.66 3.25 -6.60
N GLN A 106 -0.60 1.93 -6.76
CA GLN A 106 0.61 1.20 -7.12
C GLN A 106 0.99 1.40 -8.60
N VAL A 107 0.01 1.45 -9.51
CA VAL A 107 0.33 1.65 -10.94
C VAL A 107 0.90 3.06 -11.19
N PRO A 108 0.31 4.17 -10.69
CA PRO A 108 0.93 5.50 -10.78
C PRO A 108 2.30 5.60 -10.12
N LEU A 109 2.47 4.96 -8.95
CA LEU A 109 3.78 4.89 -8.28
C LEU A 109 4.80 4.17 -9.17
N TYR A 110 4.42 3.04 -9.76
CA TYR A 110 5.29 2.25 -10.63
C TYR A 110 5.67 3.00 -11.91
N VAL A 111 4.72 3.71 -12.53
CA VAL A 111 4.96 4.63 -13.65
C VAL A 111 6.02 5.68 -13.28
N THR A 112 5.91 6.26 -12.08
CA THR A 112 6.86 7.27 -11.60
C THR A 112 8.26 6.66 -11.40
N VAL A 113 8.32 5.47 -10.78
CA VAL A 113 9.56 4.75 -10.53
C VAL A 113 10.28 4.39 -11.85
N ILE A 114 9.57 3.83 -12.84
CA ILE A 114 10.17 3.53 -14.15
C ILE A 114 10.55 4.80 -14.90
N GLY A 115 9.71 5.85 -14.86
CA GLY A 115 9.99 7.10 -15.55
C GLY A 115 11.27 7.77 -15.04
N VAL A 116 11.42 7.86 -13.71
CA VAL A 116 12.64 8.36 -13.06
C VAL A 116 13.84 7.44 -13.35
N GLY A 117 13.67 6.13 -13.26
CA GLY A 117 14.73 5.17 -13.57
C GLY A 117 15.22 5.29 -15.02
N SER A 118 14.30 5.45 -15.97
CA SER A 118 14.63 5.68 -17.38
C SER A 118 15.36 7.00 -17.58
N LEU A 119 14.90 8.07 -16.93
CA LEU A 119 15.53 9.39 -17.04
C LEU A 119 16.97 9.35 -16.54
N VAL A 120 17.18 8.76 -15.36
CA VAL A 120 18.52 8.62 -14.76
C VAL A 120 19.42 7.75 -15.63
N SER A 121 18.91 6.63 -16.16
CA SER A 121 19.67 5.74 -17.05
C SER A 121 20.12 6.45 -18.33
N ASN A 122 19.26 7.24 -18.96
CA ASN A 122 19.57 7.97 -20.19
C ASN A 122 20.53 9.13 -19.92
N LEU A 123 20.39 9.82 -18.78
CA LEU A 123 21.29 10.88 -18.36
C LEU A 123 22.72 10.35 -18.15
N ILE A 124 22.88 9.17 -17.54
CA ILE A 124 24.20 8.57 -17.28
C ILE A 124 24.83 7.99 -18.56
N SER A 125 24.02 7.40 -19.44
CA SER A 125 24.54 6.64 -20.60
C SER A 125 24.72 7.49 -21.85
N SER A 126 23.92 8.54 -22.02
CA SER A 126 23.82 9.31 -23.27
C SER A 126 23.74 10.83 -23.04
N GLU A 127 23.81 11.29 -21.79
CA GLU A 127 23.68 12.71 -21.40
C GLU A 127 22.35 13.36 -21.85
N GLU A 128 21.33 12.55 -22.15
CA GLU A 128 20.02 13.02 -22.59
C GLU A 128 19.01 13.08 -21.44
N PHE A 129 18.37 14.23 -21.29
CA PHE A 129 17.20 14.37 -20.40
C PHE A 129 15.94 13.87 -21.10
N LYS A 130 15.78 12.54 -21.17
CA LYS A 130 14.66 11.89 -21.86
C LYS A 130 14.08 10.72 -21.07
N ILE A 131 12.75 10.66 -21.01
CA ILE A 131 12.00 9.52 -20.46
C ILE A 131 11.62 8.59 -21.61
N ASP A 132 11.90 7.29 -21.46
CA ASP A 132 11.44 6.24 -22.37
C ASP A 132 10.00 5.86 -22.03
N PHE A 133 9.05 6.47 -22.73
CA PHE A 133 7.63 6.21 -22.51
C PHE A 133 7.22 4.78 -22.87
N ASP A 134 7.92 4.11 -23.80
CA ASP A 134 7.61 2.72 -24.15
C ASP A 134 7.91 1.78 -22.98
N LYS A 135 9.03 2.00 -22.27
CA LYS A 135 9.33 1.25 -21.04
C LYS A 135 8.32 1.52 -19.94
N VAL A 136 7.93 2.79 -19.76
CA VAL A 136 6.95 3.19 -18.74
C VAL A 136 5.58 2.53 -19.00
N ILE A 137 5.08 2.60 -20.23
CA ILE A 137 3.78 2.04 -20.60
C ILE A 137 3.79 0.52 -20.46
N LYS A 138 4.80 -0.17 -21.03
CA LYS A 138 4.91 -1.64 -20.93
C LYS A 138 4.99 -2.11 -19.47
N GLY A 139 5.72 -1.39 -18.63
CA GLY A 139 5.79 -1.68 -17.20
C GLY A 139 4.44 -1.51 -16.49
N ALA A 140 3.74 -0.41 -16.78
CA ALA A 140 2.42 -0.14 -16.21
C ALA A 140 1.37 -1.17 -16.65
N GLU A 141 1.36 -1.53 -17.93
CA GLU A 141 0.50 -2.57 -18.49
C GLU A 141 0.76 -3.92 -17.83
N HIS A 142 2.03 -4.32 -17.72
CA HIS A 142 2.39 -5.57 -17.07
C HIS A 142 1.88 -5.63 -15.63
N LEU A 143 2.08 -4.55 -14.86
CA LEU A 143 1.59 -4.47 -13.48
C LEU A 143 0.05 -4.52 -13.41
N ALA A 144 -0.64 -3.82 -14.31
CA ALA A 144 -2.09 -3.83 -14.38
C ALA A 144 -2.67 -5.19 -14.79
N ILE A 145 -1.97 -5.96 -15.63
CA ILE A 145 -2.36 -7.32 -16.04
C ILE A 145 -2.26 -8.30 -14.86
N ILE A 146 -1.20 -8.21 -14.05
CA ILE A 146 -1.01 -9.11 -12.91
C ILE A 146 -1.77 -8.67 -11.64
N SER A 147 -2.23 -7.40 -11.59
CA SER A 147 -2.85 -6.84 -10.38
C SER A 147 -4.15 -7.53 -9.91
N PRO A 148 -4.99 -8.16 -10.76
CA PRO A 148 -6.14 -8.93 -10.29
C PRO A 148 -5.76 -10.07 -9.34
N LEU A 149 -4.53 -10.57 -9.44
CA LEU A 149 -3.96 -11.53 -8.51
C LEU A 149 -3.30 -10.84 -7.30
N ILE A 150 -2.42 -9.87 -7.58
CA ILE A 150 -1.59 -9.24 -6.55
C ILE A 150 -2.39 -8.35 -5.59
N GLY A 151 -3.28 -7.49 -6.11
CA GLY A 151 -4.05 -6.54 -5.30
C GLY A 151 -4.89 -7.23 -4.21
N PRO A 152 -5.80 -8.16 -4.57
CA PRO A 152 -6.59 -8.88 -3.57
C PRO A 152 -5.76 -9.72 -2.60
N THR A 153 -4.69 -10.38 -3.05
CA THR A 153 -3.86 -11.21 -2.16
C THR A 153 -3.02 -10.36 -1.20
N LEU A 154 -2.49 -9.22 -1.64
CA LEU A 154 -1.87 -8.22 -0.76
C LEU A 154 -2.87 -7.66 0.26
N GLY A 155 -4.09 -7.35 -0.17
CA GLY A 155 -5.17 -6.92 0.72
C GLY A 155 -5.44 -7.95 1.82
N LEU A 156 -5.62 -9.22 1.46
CA LEU A 156 -5.80 -10.31 2.42
C LEU A 156 -4.61 -10.46 3.37
N TYR A 157 -3.39 -10.37 2.85
CA TYR A 157 -2.16 -10.49 3.64
C TYR A 157 -2.04 -9.36 4.68
N THR A 158 -2.25 -8.12 4.25
CA THR A 158 -2.19 -6.94 5.13
C THR A 158 -3.31 -6.94 6.16
N GLU A 159 -4.50 -7.45 5.84
CA GLU A 159 -5.55 -7.70 6.84
C GLU A 159 -5.16 -8.73 7.88
N GLY A 160 -4.52 -9.82 7.44
CA GLY A 160 -3.99 -10.85 8.33
C GLY A 160 -2.98 -10.27 9.32
N LEU A 161 -2.05 -9.44 8.83
CA LEU A 161 -1.09 -8.74 9.67
C LEU A 161 -1.75 -7.74 10.62
N ARG A 162 -2.67 -6.90 10.14
CA ARG A 162 -3.41 -5.99 11.02
C ARG A 162 -4.09 -6.74 12.17
N LYS A 163 -4.75 -7.87 11.88
CA LYS A 163 -5.37 -8.73 12.91
C LYS A 163 -4.34 -9.31 13.88
N LEU A 164 -3.20 -9.80 13.38
CA LEU A 164 -2.11 -10.34 14.21
C LEU A 164 -1.58 -9.28 15.21
N PHE A 165 -1.53 -8.02 14.79
CA PHE A 165 -1.11 -6.90 15.65
C PHE A 165 -2.28 -6.25 16.43
N GLY A 166 -3.48 -6.84 16.42
CA GLY A 166 -4.65 -6.33 17.15
C GLY A 166 -5.23 -5.03 16.60
N LEU A 167 -4.98 -4.71 15.32
CA LEU A 167 -5.55 -3.56 14.63
C LEU A 167 -6.90 -3.91 14.00
N LYS A 168 -7.77 -2.91 13.89
CA LYS A 168 -9.05 -3.05 13.21
C LYS A 168 -8.83 -3.30 11.71
N SER A 169 -9.64 -4.19 11.14
CA SER A 169 -9.66 -4.47 9.71
C SER A 169 -10.15 -3.24 8.92
N VAL A 170 -9.66 -3.05 7.70
CA VAL A 170 -10.12 -1.92 6.85
C VAL A 170 -11.65 -1.90 6.69
N PRO A 171 -12.32 -3.02 6.37
CA PRO A 171 -13.76 -3.00 6.16
C PRO A 171 -14.55 -2.70 7.44
N ARG A 172 -13.99 -3.04 8.63
CA ARG A 172 -14.61 -2.70 9.91
C ARG A 172 -14.49 -1.21 10.20
N LYS A 173 -13.31 -0.62 9.96
CA LYS A 173 -13.11 0.83 10.10
C LYS A 173 -14.06 1.62 9.20
N ALA A 174 -14.24 1.16 7.96
CA ALA A 174 -15.19 1.77 7.03
C ALA A 174 -16.62 1.74 7.59
N ARG A 175 -17.06 0.61 8.18
CA ARG A 175 -18.39 0.50 8.80
C ARG A 175 -18.56 1.46 9.97
N GLU A 176 -17.62 1.45 10.92
CA GLU A 176 -17.67 2.32 12.11
C GLU A 176 -17.71 3.80 11.69
N SER A 177 -16.94 4.20 10.68
CA SER A 177 -16.98 5.58 10.17
C SER A 177 -18.32 5.98 9.52
N LEU A 178 -19.05 5.02 8.96
CA LEU A 178 -20.38 5.27 8.39
C LEU A 178 -21.46 5.33 9.49
N GLU A 179 -21.31 4.52 10.53
CA GLU A 179 -22.18 4.55 11.71
C GLU A 179 -22.05 5.90 12.46
N GLU A 180 -20.83 6.43 12.60
CA GLU A 180 -20.55 7.75 13.17
C GLU A 180 -21.13 8.91 12.35
N GLU A 181 -21.16 8.80 11.00
CA GLU A 181 -21.74 9.84 10.12
C GLU A 181 -23.28 9.89 10.14
N LEU A 182 -23.93 8.84 10.67
CA LEU A 182 -25.39 8.74 10.76
C LEU A 182 -25.95 9.16 12.12
N GLN A 183 -25.09 9.45 13.10
CA GLN A 183 -25.43 9.93 14.44
C GLN A 183 -25.37 11.46 14.52
#